data_AF-A0A235END0-F1
#
_entry.id   AF-A0A235END0-F1
#
_cell.length_a   1.000
_cell.length_b   1.000
_cell.length_c   1.000
_cell.angle_alpha   90.00
_cell.angle_beta   90.00
_cell.angle_gamma   90.00
#
_symmetry.space_group_name_H-M   'P 1'
#
loop_
_entity.id
_entity.type
_entity.pdbx_description
1 polymer ?
#
loop_
_entity_poly.entity_id
_entity_poly.type
_entity_poly.pdbx_seq_one_letter_code
_entity_poly.pdbx_strand_id
1 'polypeptide(L)'
;MSLRLGHQVLFSPVESSDYDFVATWLIADVQHFARVQLKELVPAHLNEGATVQALVDGLSKYSGDDLIVAIFLNREGRFSLEEVVFPTLHIAELWFVFATTPDLHMWQLVGDALREPEVSSFRYPT
;
A
#
# COMPACT_ATOMS: atom_id res chain seq x y z
N MET A 1 8.02 -1.14 -3.70
CA MET A 1 7.84 -0.84 -5.15
C MET A 1 8.97 -1.39 -6.00
N SER A 2 10.25 -1.00 -5.83
CA SER A 2 11.35 -1.45 -6.71
C SER A 2 11.47 -2.97 -6.88
N LEU A 3 11.46 -3.72 -5.76
CA LEU A 3 11.52 -5.18 -5.78
C LEU A 3 10.37 -5.80 -6.59
N ARG A 4 9.16 -5.27 -6.42
CA ARG A 4 7.94 -5.74 -7.07
C ARG A 4 7.96 -5.47 -8.58
N LEU A 5 8.38 -4.27 -8.96
CA LEU A 5 8.45 -3.86 -10.37
C LEU A 5 9.66 -4.47 -11.10
N GLY A 6 10.67 -4.97 -10.38
CA GLY A 6 11.94 -5.40 -10.99
C GLY A 6 12.75 -4.26 -11.61
N HIS A 7 12.40 -3.01 -11.27
CA HIS A 7 13.03 -1.79 -11.79
C HIS A 7 13.44 -0.87 -10.65
N GLN A 8 14.46 -0.04 -10.90
CA GLN A 8 14.80 1.02 -9.97
C GLN A 8 13.65 2.04 -9.91
N VAL A 9 13.07 2.20 -8.71
CA VAL A 9 12.11 3.27 -8.41
C VAL A 9 12.85 4.36 -7.67
N LEU A 10 12.72 5.59 -8.16
CA LEU A 10 13.11 6.79 -7.45
C LEU A 10 11.85 7.41 -6.83
N PHE A 11 12.01 8.18 -5.75
CA PHE A 11 10.90 8.91 -5.16
C PHE A 11 11.30 10.34 -4.81
N SER A 12 10.31 11.23 -4.86
CA SER A 12 10.41 12.60 -4.38
C SER A 12 9.50 12.75 -3.18
N PRO A 13 10.01 13.14 -1.98
CA PRO A 13 9.21 13.28 -0.76
C PRO A 13 8.41 14.59 -0.75
N VAL A 14 7.98 15.07 -1.92
CA VAL A 14 7.07 16.20 -2.02
C VAL A 14 5.71 15.73 -1.54
N GLU A 15 5.32 16.24 -0.38
CA GLU A 15 4.03 16.00 0.23
C GLU A 15 3.03 17.06 -0.25
N SER A 16 1.82 16.60 -0.57
CA SER A 16 0.66 17.44 -0.88
C SER A 16 -0.53 16.94 -0.07
N SER A 17 -1.65 17.67 -0.05
CA SER A 17 -2.85 17.24 0.67
C SER A 17 -3.38 15.86 0.26
N ASP A 18 -3.02 15.41 -0.95
CA ASP A 18 -3.64 14.27 -1.61
C ASP A 18 -2.70 13.05 -1.73
N TYR A 19 -1.41 13.21 -1.41
CA TYR A 19 -0.39 12.15 -1.48
C TYR A 19 0.85 12.51 -0.65
N ASP A 20 1.55 11.48 -0.15
CA ASP A 20 2.72 11.66 0.70
C ASP A 20 4.03 11.73 -0.09
N PHE A 21 4.09 11.10 -1.27
CA PHE A 21 5.24 11.20 -2.18
C PHE A 21 4.87 10.87 -3.63
N VAL A 22 5.79 11.16 -4.55
CA VAL A 22 5.71 10.74 -5.96
C VAL A 22 6.79 9.72 -6.25
N ALA A 23 6.41 8.58 -6.81
CA ALA A 23 7.31 7.54 -7.29
C ALA A 23 7.51 7.65 -8.81
N THR A 24 8.69 7.27 -9.30
CA THR A 24 8.97 7.27 -10.73
C THR A 24 9.94 6.15 -11.11
N TRP A 25 9.74 5.58 -12.31
CA TRP A 25 10.56 4.48 -12.83
C TRP A 25 10.56 4.50 -14.37
N LEU A 26 11.56 3.87 -14.97
CA LEU A 26 11.78 3.82 -16.42
C LEU A 26 11.57 2.39 -16.94
N ILE A 27 10.67 2.22 -17.92
CA ILE A 27 10.45 0.94 -18.62
C ILE A 27 10.46 1.22 -20.11
N ALA A 28 11.33 0.52 -20.86
CA ALA A 28 11.42 0.65 -22.32
C ALA A 28 11.44 2.11 -22.81
N ASP A 29 12.30 2.93 -22.18
CA ASP A 29 12.46 4.38 -22.45
C ASP A 29 11.23 5.26 -22.15
N VAL A 30 10.18 4.71 -21.52
CA VAL A 30 9.02 5.45 -21.04
C VAL A 30 9.16 5.74 -19.56
N GLN A 31 9.15 7.03 -19.20
CA GLN A 31 9.14 7.47 -17.81
C GLN A 31 7.72 7.36 -17.25
N HIS A 32 7.56 6.59 -16.18
CA HIS A 32 6.30 6.43 -15.46
C HIS A 32 6.31 7.22 -14.16
N PHE A 33 5.13 7.67 -13.73
CA PHE A 33 4.94 8.37 -12.47
C PHE A 33 3.72 7.81 -11.75
N ALA A 34 3.77 7.80 -10.42
CA ALA A 34 2.62 7.52 -9.57
C ALA A 34 2.66 8.39 -8.32
N ARG A 35 1.52 8.96 -7.95
CA ARG A 35 1.32 9.60 -6.64
C ARG A 35 1.06 8.49 -5.64
N VAL A 36 1.69 8.54 -4.47
CA VAL A 36 1.53 7.51 -3.45
C VAL A 36 1.03 8.13 -2.16
N GLN A 37 -0.11 7.63 -1.68
CA GLN A 37 -0.65 7.93 -0.37
C GLN A 37 -0.44 6.71 0.54
N LEU A 38 0.23 6.92 1.66
CA LEU A 38 0.39 5.97 2.74
C LEU A 38 -0.76 6.10 3.75
N LYS A 39 -1.18 4.95 4.25
CA LYS A 39 -2.07 4.82 5.41
C LYS A 39 -1.54 3.75 6.33
N GLU A 40 -1.98 3.81 7.58
CA GLU A 40 -1.56 2.87 8.61
C GLU A 40 -2.77 2.38 9.40
N LEU A 41 -2.87 1.05 9.54
CA LEU A 41 -3.61 0.45 10.64
C LEU A 41 -2.70 0.45 11.85
N VAL A 42 -2.85 1.48 12.68
CA VAL A 42 -2.02 1.68 13.86
C VAL A 42 -2.07 0.49 14.82
N PRO A 43 -1.04 0.28 15.64
CA PRO A 43 -1.04 -0.74 16.69
C PRO A 43 -2.30 -0.70 17.56
N ALA A 44 -2.76 -1.87 17.99
CA ALA A 44 -3.99 -2.00 18.77
C ALA A 44 -3.96 -1.13 20.04
N HIS A 45 -2.82 -1.05 20.73
CA HIS A 45 -2.68 -0.23 21.95
C HIS A 45 -2.86 1.29 21.71
N LEU A 46 -2.73 1.79 20.48
CA LEU A 46 -3.00 3.19 20.15
C LEU A 46 -4.47 3.42 19.80
N ASN A 47 -5.11 2.48 19.11
CA ASN A 47 -6.53 2.54 18.78
C ASN A 47 -7.09 1.16 18.46
N GLU A 48 -7.61 0.45 19.46
CA GLU A 48 -8.16 -0.91 19.29
C GLU A 48 -9.32 -0.93 18.27
N GLY A 49 -10.08 0.16 18.18
CA GLY A 49 -11.24 0.29 17.28
C GLY A 49 -10.90 0.54 15.81
N ALA A 50 -9.64 0.86 15.46
CA ALA A 50 -9.25 0.96 14.06
C ALA A 50 -9.27 -0.43 13.40
N THR A 51 -9.85 -0.50 12.20
CA THR A 51 -9.98 -1.73 11.42
C THR A 51 -9.50 -1.51 9.99
N VAL A 52 -9.16 -2.59 9.28
CA VAL A 52 -8.84 -2.53 7.85
C VAL A 52 -10.02 -2.00 7.05
N GLN A 53 -11.24 -2.46 7.36
CA GLN A 53 -12.46 -2.01 6.68
C GLN A 53 -12.65 -0.50 6.82
N ALA A 54 -12.51 0.07 8.03
CA ALA A 54 -12.66 1.51 8.24
C ALA A 54 -11.60 2.33 7.48
N LEU A 55 -10.38 1.81 7.34
CA LEU A 55 -9.35 2.45 6.53
C LEU A 55 -9.73 2.45 5.04
N VAL A 56 -10.19 1.31 4.52
CA VAL A 56 -10.61 1.14 3.13
C VAL A 56 -11.83 2.01 2.81
N ASP A 57 -12.84 2.05 3.69
CA ASP A 57 -14.01 2.92 3.56
C ASP A 57 -13.61 4.40 3.49
N GLY A 58 -12.65 4.80 4.35
CA GLY A 58 -12.08 6.13 4.40
C GLY A 58 -11.27 6.53 3.18
N LEU A 59 -10.96 5.59 2.26
CA LEU A 59 -10.27 5.91 1.02
C LEU A 59 -11.16 6.59 -0.02
N SER A 60 -12.49 6.52 0.14
CA SER A 60 -13.46 7.10 -0.80
C SER A 60 -13.31 8.61 -1.03
N LYS A 61 -12.61 9.31 -0.13
CA LYS A 61 -12.29 10.75 -0.26
C LYS A 61 -11.13 11.05 -1.22
N TYR A 62 -10.36 10.03 -1.61
CA TYR A 62 -9.23 10.17 -2.51
C TYR A 62 -9.65 9.89 -3.96
N SER A 63 -9.05 10.63 -4.90
CA SER A 63 -9.27 10.43 -6.32
C SER A 63 -8.02 10.76 -7.15
N GLY A 64 -7.81 9.99 -8.22
CA GLY A 64 -6.70 10.18 -9.13
C GLY A 64 -6.37 8.94 -9.95
N ASP A 65 -6.27 9.13 -11.27
CA ASP A 65 -5.98 8.04 -12.21
C ASP A 65 -4.57 7.44 -12.04
N ASP A 66 -3.66 8.17 -11.40
CA ASP A 66 -2.27 7.79 -11.08
C ASP A 66 -2.02 7.66 -9.56
N LEU A 67 -3.08 7.69 -8.74
CA LEU A 67 -2.96 7.63 -7.29
C LEU A 67 -2.93 6.18 -6.82
N ILE A 68 -1.83 5.78 -6.20
CA ILE A 68 -1.64 4.50 -5.52
C ILE A 68 -1.82 4.72 -4.02
N VAL A 69 -2.61 3.87 -3.37
CA VAL A 69 -2.70 3.86 -1.90
C VAL A 69 -2.00 2.61 -1.37
N ALA A 70 -1.11 2.80 -0.40
CA ALA A 70 -0.47 1.69 0.33
C ALA A 70 -0.84 1.76 1.81
N ILE A 71 -1.42 0.67 2.32
CA ILE A 71 -1.83 0.54 3.72
C ILE A 71 -0.83 -0.36 4.44
N PHE A 72 -0.11 0.20 5.41
CA PHE A 72 0.70 -0.57 6.35
C PHE A 72 -0.16 -1.13 7.47
N LEU A 73 -0.17 -2.46 7.65
CA LEU A 73 -0.85 -3.10 8.78
C LEU A 73 0.13 -3.28 9.93
N ASN A 74 0.15 -2.30 10.84
CA ASN A 74 1.02 -2.30 12.01
C ASN A 74 0.39 -3.05 13.18
N ARG A 75 -0.04 -4.30 12.94
CA ARG A 75 -0.62 -5.17 13.96
C ARG A 75 -0.15 -6.59 13.76
N GLU A 76 0.04 -7.28 14.88
CA GLU A 76 0.13 -8.73 14.87
C GLU A 76 -1.25 -9.32 14.55
N GLY A 77 -1.30 -10.31 13.66
CA GLY A 77 -2.55 -10.96 13.31
C GLY A 77 -2.53 -11.58 11.93
N ARG A 78 -3.69 -12.11 11.53
CA ARG A 78 -3.94 -12.56 10.17
C ARG A 78 -4.68 -11.45 9.42
N PHE A 79 -4.26 -11.23 8.19
CA PHE A 79 -4.98 -10.40 7.23
C PHE A 79 -5.43 -11.30 6.09
N SER A 80 -6.72 -11.23 5.74
CA SER A 80 -7.26 -11.86 4.55
C SER A 80 -7.91 -10.79 3.69
N LEU A 81 -7.49 -10.70 2.42
CA LEU A 81 -8.07 -9.77 1.47
C LEU A 81 -9.54 -10.08 1.19
N GLU A 82 -9.93 -11.37 1.27
CA GLU A 82 -11.29 -11.85 1.05
C GLU A 82 -12.29 -11.35 2.10
N GLU A 83 -11.81 -10.93 3.27
CA GLU A 83 -12.65 -10.40 4.36
C GLU A 83 -12.91 -8.89 4.22
N VAL A 84 -12.30 -8.23 3.23
CA VAL A 84 -12.41 -6.79 3.00
C VAL A 84 -13.44 -6.51 1.92
N VAL A 85 -14.40 -5.64 2.21
CA VAL A 85 -15.36 -5.14 1.23
C VAL A 85 -14.82 -3.85 0.63
N PHE A 86 -14.59 -3.83 -0.68
CA PHE A 86 -14.09 -2.63 -1.36
C PHE A 86 -15.26 -1.74 -1.80
N PRO A 87 -15.35 -0.48 -1.35
CA PRO A 87 -16.28 0.49 -1.94
C PRO A 87 -15.80 0.86 -3.35
N THR A 88 -16.63 1.61 -4.09
CA THR A 88 -16.18 2.23 -5.33
C THR A 88 -15.08 3.24 -5.02
N LEU A 89 -13.84 2.91 -5.38
CA LEU A 89 -12.69 3.79 -5.22
C LEU A 89 -12.28 4.37 -6.57
N HIS A 90 -11.82 5.62 -6.57
CA HIS A 90 -11.36 6.35 -7.75
C HIS A 90 -9.84 6.52 -7.74
N ILE A 91 -9.13 5.45 -7.37
CA ILE A 91 -7.67 5.40 -7.30
C ILE A 91 -7.14 4.33 -8.26
N ALA A 92 -5.86 4.42 -8.63
CA ALA A 92 -5.24 3.54 -9.61
C ALA A 92 -5.02 2.12 -9.08
N GLU A 93 -4.53 2.01 -7.84
CA GLU A 93 -4.15 0.74 -7.20
C GLU A 93 -4.28 0.84 -5.66
N LEU A 94 -4.56 -0.30 -5.03
CA LEU A 94 -4.56 -0.44 -3.57
C LEU A 94 -3.68 -1.61 -3.13
N TRP A 95 -2.74 -1.32 -2.23
CA TRP A 95 -1.78 -2.29 -1.72
C TRP A 95 -1.79 -2.37 -0.19
N PHE A 96 -1.56 -3.56 0.33
CA PHE A 96 -1.38 -3.83 1.75
C PHE A 96 0.03 -4.33 2.02
N VAL A 97 0.69 -3.79 3.03
CA VAL A 97 2.03 -4.22 3.46
C VAL A 97 2.01 -4.56 4.94
N PHE A 98 2.60 -5.69 5.32
CA PHE A 98 2.62 -6.14 6.71
C PHE A 98 3.72 -7.18 6.95
N ALA A 99 4.17 -7.28 8.19
CA ALA A 99 5.08 -8.33 8.61
C ALA A 99 4.30 -9.64 8.80
N THR A 100 4.86 -10.76 8.35
CA THR A 100 4.31 -12.10 8.54
C THR A 100 4.96 -12.86 9.69
N THR A 101 6.03 -12.30 10.26
CA THR A 101 6.76 -12.86 11.40
C THR A 101 6.89 -11.82 12.52
N PRO A 102 6.83 -12.23 13.80
CA PRO A 102 6.96 -11.30 14.95
C PRO A 102 8.31 -10.58 15.03
N ASP A 103 9.36 -11.17 14.45
CA ASP A 103 10.71 -10.60 14.39
C ASP A 103 10.85 -9.50 13.32
N LEU A 104 9.77 -9.19 12.59
CA LEU A 104 9.71 -8.19 11.53
C LEU A 104 10.72 -8.42 10.40
N HIS A 105 11.17 -9.66 10.21
CA HIS A 105 12.10 -9.99 9.13
C HIS A 105 11.42 -10.38 7.84
N MET A 106 10.22 -10.94 7.89
CA MET A 106 9.46 -11.34 6.71
C MET A 106 8.27 -10.41 6.52
N TRP A 107 8.16 -9.87 5.30
CA TRP A 107 7.13 -8.93 4.91
C TRP A 107 6.38 -9.45 3.69
N GLN A 108 5.09 -9.15 3.65
CA GLN A 108 4.25 -9.37 2.49
C GLN A 108 3.74 -8.03 1.96
N LEU A 109 3.69 -7.95 0.63
CA LEU A 109 2.99 -6.93 -0.13
C LEU A 109 1.87 -7.65 -0.90
N VAL A 110 0.63 -7.27 -0.64
CA VAL A 110 -0.58 -7.87 -1.23
C VAL A 110 -1.33 -6.81 -2.03
N GLY A 111 -1.60 -7.10 -3.30
CA GLY A 111 -2.30 -6.21 -4.23
C GLY A 111 -1.91 -6.50 -5.69
N ASP A 112 -2.46 -5.84 -6.68
CA ASP A 112 -3.44 -4.76 -6.59
C ASP A 112 -4.82 -5.29 -6.16
N ALA A 113 -5.31 -4.81 -5.02
CA ALA A 113 -6.56 -5.26 -4.42
C ALA A 113 -7.81 -4.86 -5.21
N LEU A 114 -7.69 -3.90 -6.14
CA LEU A 114 -8.82 -3.43 -6.97
C LEU A 114 -8.99 -4.23 -8.26
N ARG A 115 -8.05 -5.14 -8.55
CA ARG A 115 -8.03 -5.98 -9.77
C ARG A 115 -7.82 -7.44 -9.39
N GLU A 116 -6.80 -8.08 -9.97
CA GLU A 116 -6.36 -9.42 -9.60
C GLU A 116 -5.20 -9.28 -8.60
N PRO A 117 -5.42 -9.59 -7.31
CA PRO A 117 -4.41 -9.38 -6.28
C PRO A 117 -3.29 -10.41 -6.39
N GLU A 118 -2.07 -9.91 -6.37
CA GLU A 118 -0.84 -10.70 -6.28
C GLU A 118 -0.18 -10.56 -4.90
N VAL A 119 0.66 -11.53 -4.56
CA VAL A 119 1.40 -11.53 -3.30
C VAL A 119 2.90 -11.57 -3.59
N SER A 120 3.64 -10.64 -3.00
CA SER A 120 5.10 -10.63 -3.00
C SER A 120 5.61 -10.73 -1.58
N SER A 121 6.56 -11.64 -1.34
CA SER A 121 7.21 -11.80 -0.04
C SER A 121 8.65 -11.34 -0.11
N PHE A 122 9.12 -10.63 0.92
CA PHE A 122 10.49 -10.14 0.97
C PHE A 122 11.03 -10.08 2.39
N ARG A 123 12.36 -10.14 2.50
CA ARG A 123 13.07 -10.04 3.78
C ARG A 123 13.56 -8.61 4.00
N TYR A 124 13.38 -8.07 5.20
CA TYR A 124 13.88 -6.73 5.55
C TYR A 124 14.07 -6.60 7.08
N PRO A 125 15.10 -5.90 7.59
CA PRO A 125 16.27 -5.43 6.85
C PRO A 125 17.13 -6.62 6.36
N THR A 126 17.83 -6.43 5.25
CA THR A 126 18.83 -7.37 4.72
C THR A 126 20.22 -7.01 5.18
#